data_AF-A0A2D5K6T4-F1
#
_entry.id   AF-A0A2D5K6T4-F1
#
_cell.length_a   1.000
_cell.length_b   1.000
_cell.length_c   1.000
_cell.angle_alpha   90.00
_cell.angle_beta   90.00
_cell.angle_gamma   90.00
#
_symmetry.space_group_name_H-M   'P 1'
#
loop_
_entity.id
_entity.type
_entity.pdbx_description
1 polymer ?
#
loop_
_entity_poly.entity_id
_entity_poly.type
_entity_poly.pdbx_seq_one_letter_code
_entity_poly.pdbx_strand_id
1 'polypeptide(L)' 'MVMKMSTPFLLPLALIYGGITALRNYFFEWGILKSTKTKHKSIGVGNLSVGGTGKSVVIDYLISLFKNKYNLAI' A
#
# COMPACT_ATOMS: atom_id res chain seq x y z
N MET A 1 -8.30 -5.31 -7.87
CA MET A 1 -9.52 -4.56 -7.51
C MET A 1 -10.72 -5.30 -8.07
N VAL A 2 -11.16 -6.36 -7.36
CA VAL A 2 -12.42 -7.04 -7.73
C VAL A 2 -13.54 -6.22 -7.11
N MET A 3 -14.05 -5.25 -7.88
CA MET A 3 -15.32 -4.62 -7.53
C MET A 3 -16.39 -5.71 -7.64
N LYS A 4 -16.91 -6.14 -6.49
CA LYS A 4 -18.15 -6.91 -6.44
C LYS A 4 -19.21 -6.02 -7.10
N MET A 5 -19.70 -6.46 -8.25
CA MET A 5 -20.58 -5.76 -9.18
C MET A 5 -22.00 -5.63 -8.60
N SER A 6 -22.17 -4.93 -7.47
CA SER A 6 -23.45 -4.88 -6.76
C SER A 6 -23.96 -3.49 -6.37
N THR A 7 -23.34 -2.39 -6.80
CA THR A 7 -23.90 -1.04 -6.58
C THR A 7 -23.68 -0.09 -7.78
N PRO A 8 -24.64 0.01 -8.72
CA PRO A 8 -24.54 0.94 -9.86
C PRO A 8 -24.37 2.41 -9.43
N PHE A 9 -24.80 2.77 -8.22
CA PHE A 9 -24.67 4.12 -7.67
C PHE A 9 -23.23 4.50 -7.26
N LEU A 10 -22.40 3.54 -6.83
CA LEU A 10 -21.02 3.83 -6.39
C LEU A 10 -20.01 3.77 -7.55
N LEU A 11 -20.43 3.24 -8.70
CA LEU A 11 -19.59 3.14 -9.90
C LEU A 11 -19.00 4.49 -10.36
N PRO A 12 -19.77 5.60 -10.50
CA PRO A 12 -19.19 6.88 -10.90
C PRO A 12 -18.13 7.38 -9.91
N LEU A 13 -18.37 7.20 -8.60
CA LEU A 13 -17.40 7.59 -7.57
C LEU A 13 -16.13 6.73 -7.62
N ALA A 14 -16.28 5.42 -7.88
CA ALA A 14 -15.16 4.50 -8.04
C ALA A 14 -14.29 4.84 -9.26
N LEU A 15 -14.90 5.24 -10.38
CA LEU A 15 -14.17 5.68 -11.57
C LEU A 15 -13.36 6.95 -11.32
N ILE A 16 -13.96 7.95 -10.66
CA ILE A 16 -13.27 9.19 -10.27
C ILE A 16 -12.10 8.88 -9.33
N TYR A 17 -12.33 8.08 -8.29
CA TYR A 17 -11.29 7.67 -7.35
C TYR A 17 -10.15 6.92 -8.04
N GLY A 18 -10.47 5.99 -8.94
CA GLY A 18 -9.51 5.24 -9.74
C GLY A 18 -8.68 6.15 -10.64
N GLY A 19 -9.32 7.10 -11.33
CA GLY A 19 -8.66 8.08 -12.19
C GLY A 19 -7.67 8.98 -11.44
N ILE A 20 -8.10 9.53 -10.29
CA ILE A 20 -7.22 10.35 -9.43
C ILE A 20 -6.04 9.53 -8.90
N THR A 21 -6.27 8.29 -8.47
CA THR A 21 -5.21 7.41 -7.96
C THR A 21 -4.21 7.05 -9.05
N ALA A 22 -4.68 6.76 -10.27
CA ALA A 22 -3.82 6.50 -11.42
C ALA A 22 -2.97 7.73 -11.76
N LEU A 23 -3.57 8.92 -11.82
CA LEU A 23 -2.84 10.16 -12.07
C LEU A 23 -1.76 10.40 -11.01
N ARG A 24 -2.08 10.22 -9.73
CA ARG A 24 -1.11 10.29 -8.63
C ARG A 24 0.05 9.33 -8.86
N ASN A 25 -0.23 8.08 -9.22
CA ASN A 25 0.82 7.08 -9.44
C ASN A 25 1.72 7.47 -10.62
N TYR A 26 1.16 7.95 -11.73
CA TYR A 26 1.95 8.47 -12.86
C TYR A 26 2.86 9.63 -12.46
N PHE A 27 2.40 10.54 -11.60
CA PHE A 27 3.26 11.62 -11.09
C PHE A 27 4.42 11.13 -10.23
N PHE A 28 4.27 10.01 -9.51
CA PHE A 28 5.40 9.36 -8.83
C PHE A 28 6.34 8.65 -9.81
N GLU A 29 5.80 7.96 -10.81
CA GLU A 29 6.59 7.28 -11.84
C GLU A 29 7.43 8.26 -12.68
N TRP A 30 6.85 9.41 -13.04
CA TRP A 30 7.55 10.50 -13.74
C TRP A 30 8.48 11.33 -12.85
N GLY A 31 8.56 11.04 -11.55
CA GLY A 31 9.43 11.76 -10.62
C GLY A 31 8.99 13.20 -10.33
N ILE A 32 7.77 13.59 -10.70
CA ILE A 32 7.19 14.91 -10.42
C ILE A 32 6.94 15.04 -8.91
N LEU A 33 6.41 13.98 -8.29
CA LEU A 33 6.25 13.92 -6.84
C LEU A 33 7.55 13.41 -6.18
N LYS A 34 7.97 14.09 -5.11
CA LYS A 34 9.17 13.74 -4.36
C LYS A 34 9.01 12.35 -3.72
N SER A 35 9.95 11.45 -4.02
CA SER A 35 10.10 10.17 -3.34
C SER A 35 11.26 10.25 -2.34
N THR A 36 10.95 10.13 -1.05
CA THR A 36 11.97 10.13 0.00
C THR A 36 12.55 8.73 0.15
N LYS A 37 13.84 8.59 -0.13
CA LYS A 37 14.56 7.36 0.19
C LYS A 37 14.86 7.29 1.68
N THR A 38 14.53 6.18 2.30
CA THR A 38 14.89 5.89 3.69
C THR A 38 16.41 5.71 3.79
N LYS A 39 17.02 6.31 4.83
CA LYS A 39 18.46 6.17 5.09
C LYS A 39 18.83 4.78 5.61
N HIS A 40 17.88 4.09 6.22
CA HIS A 40 18.03 2.74 6.78
C HIS A 40 17.33 1.71 5.91
N LYS A 41 17.74 0.44 6.00
CA LYS A 41 17.06 -0.68 5.32
C LYS A 41 15.63 -0.78 5.84
N SER A 42 14.65 -0.47 4.99
CA SER A 42 13.24 -0.47 5.36
C SER A 42 12.44 -1.42 4.47
N ILE A 43 11.52 -2.16 5.07
CA ILE A 43 10.59 -3.05 4.35
C ILE A 43 9.19 -2.44 4.47
N GLY A 44 8.60 -2.03 3.35
CA GLY A 44 7.23 -1.55 3.31
C GLY A 44 6.26 -2.70 3.08
N VAL A 45 5.45 -3.04 4.08
CA VAL A 45 4.33 -4.00 3.94
C VAL A 45 3.06 -3.20 3.72
N GLY A 46 2.26 -3.58 2.72
CA GLY A 46 0.99 -2.92 2.38
C GLY A 46 0.05 -3.88 1.67
N ASN A 47 -1.18 -3.44 1.42
CA ASN A 47 -2.16 -4.17 0.65
C ASN A 47 -2.97 -3.21 -0.24
N LEU A 48 -3.54 -3.73 -1.33
CA LEU A 48 -4.34 -2.98 -2.30
C LEU A 48 -5.83 -2.91 -1.93
N SER A 49 -6.27 -3.75 -0.98
CA SER A 49 -7.66 -3.80 -0.52
C SER A 49 -7.79 -3.19 0.87
N VAL A 50 -8.91 -2.50 1.08
CA VAL A 50 -9.35 -2.05 2.42
C VAL A 50 -9.96 -3.23 3.18
N GLY A 51 -9.68 -3.32 4.48
CA GLY A 51 -10.18 -4.39 5.36
C GLY A 51 -9.07 -5.21 6.04
N GLY A 52 -9.47 -6.21 6.81
CA GLY A 52 -8.55 -7.10 7.54
C GLY A 52 -7.88 -8.11 6.62
N THR A 53 -6.78 -7.72 5.98
CA THR A 53 -6.07 -8.56 4.99
C THR A 53 -4.82 -9.24 5.56
N GLY A 54 -4.80 -9.51 6.86
CA GLY A 54 -3.70 -10.21 7.52
C GLY A 54 -2.36 -9.45 7.57
N LYS A 55 -2.35 -8.14 7.28
CA LYS A 55 -1.12 -7.32 7.27
C LYS A 55 -0.36 -7.43 8.60
N SER A 56 -1.06 -7.42 9.73
CA SER A 56 -0.46 -7.54 11.06
C SER A 56 0.25 -8.89 11.25
N VAL A 57 -0.36 -10.00 10.81
CA VAL A 57 0.25 -11.33 10.89
C VAL A 57 1.53 -11.40 10.06
N VAL A 58 1.54 -10.77 8.88
CA VAL A 58 2.74 -10.68 8.04
C VAL A 58 3.83 -9.84 8.71
N ILE A 59 3.46 -8.74 9.37
CA ILE A 59 4.41 -7.91 10.13
C ILE A 59 5.02 -8.70 11.28
N ASP A 60 4.21 -9.41 12.07
CA ASP A 60 4.67 -10.23 13.19
C ASP A 60 5.62 -11.35 12.71
N TYR A 61 5.29 -11.99 11.59
CA TYR A 61 6.16 -12.97 10.96
C TYR A 61 7.52 -12.35 10.58
N LEU A 62 7.54 -11.19 9.91
CA LEU A 62 8.79 -10.50 9.57
C LEU A 62 9.60 -10.12 10.81
N ILE A 63 8.95 -9.62 11.86
CA ILE A 63 9.61 -9.30 13.12
C ILE A 63 10.29 -10.56 13.69
N SER A 64 9.59 -11.69 13.74
CA SER A 64 10.14 -12.95 14.26
C SER A 64 11.39 -13.43 13.48
N LEU A 65 11.43 -13.19 12.16
CA LEU A 65 12.57 -13.55 11.32
C LEU A 65 13.80 -12.67 11.58
N PHE A 66 13.61 -11.39 11.84
CA PHE A 66 14.71 -10.41 11.92
C PHE A 66 15.12 -10.01 13.34
N LYS A 67 14.28 -10.26 14.36
CA LYS A 67 14.49 -9.85 15.76
C LYS A 67 15.82 -10.31 16.34
N ASN A 68 16.32 -11.48 15.92
CA ASN A 68 17.57 -12.05 16.43
C ASN A 68 18.83 -11.54 15.69
N LYS A 69 18.67 -10.83 14.57
CA LYS A 69 19.78 -10.37 13.71
C LYS A 69 19.92 -8.85 13.64
N TYR A 70 18.85 -8.11 13.91
CA TYR A 70 18.81 -6.65 13.77
C TYR A 70 18.06 -6.01 14.92
N ASN A 71 18.45 -4.78 15.27
CA ASN A 71 17.62 -3.91 16.10
C ASN A 71 16.49 -3.34 15.22
N LEU A 72 15.25 -3.73 15.51
CA LEU A 72 14.08 -3.43 14.68
C LEU A 72 13.34 -2.19 15.20
N ALA A 73 12.87 -1.37 14.27
CA ALA A 73 11.89 -0.31 14.51
C ALA A 73 10.70 -0.54 13.56
N ILE A 74 9.47 -0.38 14.07
CA ILE A 74 8.21 -0.63 13.35
C ILE A 74 7.52 0.70 13.08
#